data_AF-A0A9D9WYT1-F1
#
_entry.id   AF-A0A9D9WYT1-F1
#
_cell.length_a   1.000
_cell.length_b   1.000
_cell.length_c   1.000
_cell.angle_alpha   90.00
_cell.angle_beta   90.00
_cell.angle_gamma   90.00
#
_symmetry.space_group_name_H-M   'P 1'
#
loop_
_entity.id
_entity.type
_entity.pdbx_description
1 polymer ?
#
loop_
_entity_poly.entity_id
_entity_poly.type
_entity_poly.pdbx_seq_one_letter_code
_entity_poly.pdbx_strand_id
1 'polypeptide(L)'
;MNREPRIGLITILQNAHAGEVAAAYAYRGHWRSLGDSPEKLRIKEIEAEEWDHRRRVGNLLAKLDARPRPLREKIFWTIGRTLGVTCFLSGWFMPMYFAGRLESKNSVEYEDAAVFARELGMEDCVADLIDMARVEVEHEEFFRTVVAGHRLLPLMKRVFGWS
;
A
#
# COMPACT_ATOMS: atom_id res chain seq x y z
N MET A 1 -17.82 15.76 7.26
CA MET A 1 -18.37 15.16 8.50
C MET A 1 -17.21 15.07 9.48
N ASN A 2 -17.11 15.99 10.45
CA ASN A 2 -16.04 15.99 11.45
C ASN A 2 -16.12 14.69 12.25
N ARG A 3 -15.23 13.75 11.98
CA ARG A 3 -14.97 12.64 12.91
C ARG A 3 -14.03 13.18 13.97
N GLU A 4 -14.29 12.81 15.23
CA GLU A 4 -13.31 12.94 16.31
C GLU A 4 -11.93 12.47 15.81
N PRO A 5 -10.85 13.28 15.92
CA PRO A 5 -9.56 13.01 15.27
C PRO A 5 -9.01 11.63 15.60
N ARG A 6 -9.18 11.19 16.86
CA ARG A 6 -8.80 9.84 17.30
C ARG A 6 -9.55 8.73 16.55
N ILE A 7 -10.86 8.87 16.32
CA ILE A 7 -11.66 7.89 15.59
C ILE A 7 -11.28 7.89 14.10
N GLY A 8 -11.03 9.07 13.54
CA GLY A 8 -10.51 9.23 12.18
C GLY A 8 -9.21 8.45 11.98
N LEU A 9 -8.22 8.73 12.82
CA LEU A 9 -6.91 8.08 12.80
C LEU A 9 -7.01 6.55 12.96
N ILE A 10 -7.74 6.06 13.98
CA ILE A 10 -7.93 4.62 14.18
C ILE A 10 -8.55 3.96 12.95
N THR A 11 -9.53 4.62 12.32
CA THR A 11 -10.19 4.06 11.13
C THR A 11 -9.24 3.91 9.96
N ILE A 12 -8.42 4.94 9.68
CA ILE A 12 -7.43 4.88 8.62
C ILE A 12 -6.39 3.81 8.93
N LEU A 13 -5.81 3.80 10.11
CA LEU A 13 -4.80 2.80 10.51
C LEU A 13 -5.34 1.37 10.46
N GLN A 14 -6.58 1.12 10.85
CA GLN A 14 -7.20 -0.21 10.72
C GLN A 14 -7.41 -0.62 9.25
N ASN A 15 -7.67 0.33 8.37
CA ASN A 15 -7.80 0.07 6.94
C ASN A 15 -6.43 -0.19 6.31
N ALA A 16 -5.46 0.69 6.56
CA ALA A 16 -4.09 0.58 6.13
C ALA A 16 -3.50 -0.75 6.58
N HIS A 17 -3.57 -1.10 7.87
CA HIS A 17 -3.04 -2.36 8.39
C HIS A 17 -3.52 -3.60 7.61
N ALA A 18 -4.81 -3.64 7.24
CA ALA A 18 -5.35 -4.71 6.41
C ALA A 18 -4.88 -4.60 4.95
N GLY A 19 -4.86 -3.38 4.40
CA GLY A 19 -4.29 -3.02 3.10
C GLY A 19 -2.87 -3.53 2.91
N GLU A 20 -2.00 -3.26 3.86
CA GLU A 20 -0.59 -3.69 3.90
C GLU A 20 -0.44 -5.20 3.76
N VAL A 21 -1.32 -5.97 4.41
CA VAL A 21 -1.30 -7.44 4.24
C VAL A 21 -1.66 -7.83 2.81
N ALA A 22 -2.64 -7.17 2.20
CA ALA A 22 -3.01 -7.47 0.83
C ALA A 22 -1.89 -7.10 -0.15
N ALA A 23 -1.28 -5.91 0.02
CA ALA A 23 -0.16 -5.42 -0.77
C ALA A 23 1.03 -6.39 -0.67
N ALA A 24 1.47 -6.74 0.54
CA ALA A 24 2.59 -7.65 0.76
C ALA A 24 2.38 -9.02 0.08
N TYR A 25 1.18 -9.62 0.19
CA TYR A 25 0.91 -10.90 -0.49
C TYR A 25 0.79 -10.75 -2.02
N ALA A 26 0.27 -9.63 -2.52
CA ALA A 26 0.21 -9.35 -3.94
C ALA A 26 1.62 -9.20 -4.52
N TYR A 27 2.48 -8.40 -3.88
CA TYR A 27 3.88 -8.26 -4.27
C TYR A 27 4.66 -9.55 -4.19
N ARG A 28 4.39 -10.37 -3.16
CA ARG A 28 4.97 -11.71 -3.07
C ARG A 28 4.67 -12.59 -4.27
N GLY A 29 3.42 -12.56 -4.75
CA GLY A 29 3.05 -13.27 -5.96
C GLY A 29 3.68 -12.66 -7.19
N HIS A 30 3.70 -11.33 -7.27
CA HIS A 30 4.23 -10.56 -8.39
C HIS A 30 5.73 -10.85 -8.63
N TRP A 31 6.61 -10.66 -7.65
CA TRP A 31 8.04 -10.90 -7.91
C TRP A 31 8.32 -12.40 -8.19
N ARG A 32 7.50 -13.32 -7.65
CA ARG A 32 7.61 -14.75 -7.94
C ARG A 32 7.16 -15.12 -9.35
N SER A 33 6.29 -14.34 -9.97
CA SER A 33 5.86 -14.57 -11.35
C SER A 33 6.83 -13.98 -12.38
N LEU A 34 7.84 -13.21 -11.95
CA LEU A 34 8.83 -12.61 -12.83
C LEU A 34 10.09 -13.48 -12.98
N GLY A 35 10.72 -13.38 -14.15
CA GLY A 35 12.09 -13.86 -14.37
C GLY A 35 13.11 -13.02 -13.59
N ASP A 36 14.37 -13.45 -13.60
CA ASP A 36 15.43 -12.72 -12.89
C ASP A 36 15.71 -11.37 -13.57
N SER A 37 15.43 -10.29 -12.84
CA SER A 37 15.57 -8.93 -13.32
C SER A 37 15.71 -7.94 -12.15
N PRO A 38 16.20 -6.71 -12.39
CA PRO A 38 16.21 -5.66 -11.37
C PRO A 38 14.82 -5.36 -10.79
N GLU A 39 13.76 -5.42 -11.61
CA GLU A 39 12.39 -5.18 -11.17
C GLU A 39 11.93 -6.24 -10.18
N LYS A 40 12.28 -7.52 -10.40
CA LYS A 40 11.98 -8.59 -9.44
C LYS A 40 12.62 -8.35 -8.08
N LEU A 41 13.86 -7.87 -8.06
CA LEU A 41 14.55 -7.54 -6.81
C LEU A 41 13.86 -6.37 -6.12
N ARG A 42 13.53 -5.30 -6.86
CA ARG A 42 12.84 -4.14 -6.28
C ARG A 42 11.46 -4.48 -5.73
N ILE A 43 10.64 -5.27 -6.44
CA ILE A 43 9.32 -5.69 -5.94
C ILE A 43 9.43 -6.57 -4.68
N LYS A 44 10.51 -7.34 -4.56
CA LYS A 44 10.78 -8.13 -3.35
C LYS A 44 11.18 -7.24 -2.16
N GLU A 45 11.87 -6.13 -2.40
CA GLU A 45 12.14 -5.10 -1.39
C GLU A 45 10.85 -4.39 -0.98
N ILE A 46 10.01 -4.00 -1.95
CA ILE A 46 8.68 -3.43 -1.71
C ILE A 46 7.84 -4.35 -0.82
N GLU A 47 7.81 -5.68 -1.08
CA GLU A 47 7.12 -6.61 -0.15
C GLU A 47 7.63 -6.48 1.30
N ALA A 48 8.95 -6.35 1.49
CA ALA A 48 9.52 -6.21 2.83
C ALA A 48 9.16 -4.87 3.47
N GLU A 49 9.08 -3.80 2.68
CA GLU A 49 8.63 -2.47 3.07
C GLU A 49 7.15 -2.52 3.53
N GLU A 50 6.25 -3.22 2.82
CA GLU A 50 4.84 -3.39 3.25
C GLU A 50 4.71 -4.16 4.59
N TRP A 51 5.56 -5.17 4.81
CA TRP A 51 5.59 -5.86 6.10
C TRP A 51 6.07 -4.96 7.24
N ASP A 52 6.96 -4.01 6.94
CA ASP A 52 7.38 -2.99 7.89
C ASP A 52 6.31 -1.94 8.15
N HIS A 53 5.67 -1.42 7.10
CA HIS A 53 4.51 -0.53 7.19
C HIS A 53 3.44 -1.12 8.09
N ARG A 54 3.05 -2.37 7.84
CA ARG A 54 2.08 -3.09 8.68
C ARG A 54 2.46 -3.11 10.16
N ARG A 55 3.74 -3.40 10.45
CA ARG A 55 4.26 -3.43 11.82
C ARG A 55 4.17 -2.03 12.47
N ARG A 56 4.59 -0.98 11.76
CA ARG A 56 4.50 0.41 12.22
C ARG A 56 3.05 0.80 12.51
N VAL A 57 2.13 0.54 11.58
CA VAL A 57 0.70 0.79 11.76
C VAL A 57 0.13 0.03 12.97
N GLY A 58 0.55 -1.23 13.18
CA GLY A 58 0.18 -2.00 14.36
C GLY A 58 0.63 -1.36 15.67
N ASN A 59 1.85 -0.82 15.70
CA ASN A 59 2.37 -0.07 16.85
C ASN A 59 1.60 1.24 17.08
N LEU A 60 1.25 1.97 16.02
CA LEU A 60 0.43 3.19 16.12
C LEU A 60 -0.97 2.89 16.66
N LEU A 61 -1.60 1.80 16.20
CA LEU A 61 -2.87 1.33 16.77
C LEU A 61 -2.74 1.02 18.27
N ALA A 62 -1.66 0.37 18.69
CA ALA A 62 -1.41 0.08 20.10
C ALA A 62 -1.21 1.37 20.94
N LYS A 63 -0.49 2.38 20.43
CA LYS A 63 -0.35 3.69 21.08
C LYS A 63 -1.71 4.38 21.31
N LEU A 64 -2.69 4.09 20.44
CA LEU A 64 -4.05 4.62 20.53
C LEU A 64 -4.99 3.74 21.37
N ASP A 65 -4.50 2.68 22.02
CA ASP A 65 -5.34 1.65 22.68
C ASP A 65 -6.41 1.05 21.73
N ALA A 66 -6.00 0.84 20.48
CA ALA A 66 -6.80 0.22 19.43
C ALA A 66 -6.13 -1.06 18.93
N ARG A 67 -6.88 -1.85 18.17
CA ARG A 67 -6.39 -3.10 17.57
C ARG A 67 -6.79 -3.18 16.09
N PRO A 68 -6.04 -3.95 15.27
CA PRO A 68 -6.48 -4.30 13.93
C PRO A 68 -7.86 -4.98 13.93
N ARG A 69 -8.57 -4.93 12.80
CA ARG A 69 -9.93 -5.51 12.66
C ARG A 69 -9.86 -6.94 12.10
N PRO A 70 -10.01 -8.01 12.90
CA PRO A 70 -9.66 -9.37 12.48
C PRO A 70 -10.43 -9.88 11.24
N LEU A 71 -11.69 -9.50 11.09
CA LEU A 71 -12.47 -9.88 9.91
C LEU A 71 -11.94 -9.21 8.63
N ARG A 72 -11.58 -7.91 8.72
CA ARG A 72 -11.02 -7.17 7.59
C ARG A 72 -9.66 -7.74 7.20
N GLU A 73 -8.84 -8.06 8.20
CA GLU A 73 -7.54 -8.73 8.02
C GLU A 73 -7.68 -10.02 7.20
N LYS A 74 -8.65 -10.88 7.55
CA LYS A 74 -8.88 -12.14 6.85
C LYS A 74 -9.34 -11.93 5.40
N ILE A 75 -10.19 -10.93 5.17
CA ILE A 75 -10.66 -10.55 3.82
C ILE A 75 -9.47 -10.09 2.97
N PHE A 76 -8.69 -9.13 3.47
CA PHE A 76 -7.56 -8.57 2.73
C PHE A 76 -6.42 -9.56 2.54
N TRP A 77 -6.18 -10.44 3.50
CA TRP A 77 -5.30 -11.59 3.34
C TRP A 77 -5.72 -12.47 2.14
N THR A 78 -7.02 -12.73 2.01
CA THR A 78 -7.57 -13.52 0.90
C THR A 78 -7.43 -12.79 -0.43
N ILE A 79 -7.69 -11.48 -0.44
CA ILE A 79 -7.54 -10.61 -1.61
C ILE A 79 -6.08 -10.61 -2.08
N GLY A 80 -5.12 -10.30 -1.20
CA GLY A 80 -3.71 -10.24 -1.55
C GLY A 80 -3.17 -11.55 -2.09
N ARG A 81 -3.57 -12.69 -1.50
CA ARG A 81 -3.18 -14.01 -2.02
C ARG A 81 -3.79 -14.31 -3.39
N THR A 82 -5.05 -13.94 -3.59
CA THR A 82 -5.71 -14.10 -4.90
C THR A 82 -5.00 -13.26 -5.96
N LEU A 83 -4.73 -11.98 -5.67
CA LEU A 83 -3.97 -11.09 -6.56
C LEU A 83 -2.57 -11.63 -6.85
N GLY A 84 -1.89 -12.16 -5.83
CA GLY A 84 -0.58 -12.78 -6.01
C GLY A 84 -0.61 -13.99 -6.94
N VAL A 85 -1.66 -14.82 -6.90
CA VAL A 85 -1.83 -15.95 -7.84
C VAL A 85 -2.17 -15.46 -9.25
N THR A 86 -3.00 -14.42 -9.39
CA THR A 86 -3.36 -13.91 -10.72
C THR A 86 -2.19 -13.21 -11.43
N CYS A 87 -1.13 -12.80 -10.71
CA CYS A 87 0.11 -12.30 -11.32
C CYS A 87 0.76 -13.32 -12.28
N PHE A 88 0.62 -14.62 -12.02
CA PHE A 88 1.13 -15.68 -12.91
C PHE A 88 0.35 -15.81 -14.22
N LEU A 89 -0.87 -15.25 -14.28
CA LEU A 89 -1.78 -15.39 -15.41
C LEU A 89 -1.96 -14.09 -16.20
N SER A 90 -1.80 -12.94 -15.55
CA SER A 90 -2.11 -11.62 -16.11
C SER A 90 -0.96 -10.95 -16.84
N GLY A 91 0.20 -11.61 -16.92
CA GLY A 91 1.44 -11.03 -17.47
C GLY A 91 2.05 -10.00 -16.52
N TRP A 92 3.08 -9.29 -16.99
CA TRP A 92 3.84 -8.34 -16.16
C TRP A 92 3.17 -6.96 -16.05
N PHE A 93 2.55 -6.46 -17.12
CA PHE A 93 2.06 -5.07 -17.16
C PHE A 93 0.89 -4.81 -16.20
N MET A 94 -0.08 -5.71 -16.12
CA MET A 94 -1.29 -5.49 -15.31
C MET A 94 -0.98 -5.41 -13.81
N PRO A 95 -0.20 -6.35 -13.22
CA PRO A 95 0.28 -6.22 -11.84
C PRO A 95 1.03 -4.90 -11.59
N MET A 96 1.92 -4.48 -12.49
CA MET A 96 2.65 -3.23 -12.36
C MET A 96 1.74 -1.99 -12.38
N TYR A 97 0.76 -1.95 -13.29
CA TYR A 97 -0.15 -0.80 -13.39
C TYR A 97 -1.05 -0.66 -12.16
N PHE A 98 -1.59 -1.78 -11.67
CA PHE A 98 -2.46 -1.74 -10.50
C PHE A 98 -1.68 -1.56 -9.19
N ALA A 99 -0.43 -2.00 -9.13
CA ALA A 99 0.47 -1.72 -8.02
C ALA A 99 0.68 -0.21 -7.86
N GLY A 100 1.15 0.49 -8.90
CA GLY A 100 1.36 1.94 -8.76
C GLY A 100 0.09 2.73 -8.41
N ARG A 101 -1.08 2.29 -8.88
CA ARG A 101 -2.37 2.86 -8.45
C ARG A 101 -2.72 2.58 -6.98
N LEU A 102 -2.28 1.44 -6.45
CA LEU A 102 -2.47 1.12 -5.02
C LEU A 102 -1.65 2.07 -4.17
N GLU A 103 -0.36 2.24 -4.50
CA GLU A 103 0.57 3.08 -3.72
C GLU A 103 0.17 4.55 -3.73
N SER A 104 -0.35 5.04 -4.87
CA SER A 104 -0.86 6.40 -4.97
C SER A 104 -2.03 6.69 -4.02
N LYS A 105 -2.73 5.65 -3.54
CA LYS A 105 -3.79 5.79 -2.54
C LYS A 105 -3.23 5.63 -1.13
N ASN A 106 -2.30 4.71 -0.91
CA ASN A 106 -1.68 4.51 0.38
C ASN A 106 -0.94 5.77 0.86
N SER A 107 -0.20 6.45 -0.02
CA SER A 107 0.48 7.71 0.31
C SER A 107 -0.51 8.76 0.85
N VAL A 108 -1.64 8.97 0.16
CA VAL A 108 -2.70 9.88 0.59
C VAL A 108 -3.34 9.43 1.91
N GLU A 109 -3.58 8.14 2.10
CA GLU A 109 -4.11 7.62 3.38
C GLU A 109 -3.15 7.90 4.55
N TYR A 110 -1.84 7.80 4.35
CA TYR A 110 -0.84 8.12 5.36
C TYR A 110 -0.71 9.62 5.63
N GLU A 111 -0.81 10.47 4.61
CA GLU A 111 -0.89 11.92 4.77
C GLU A 111 -2.14 12.34 5.56
N ASP A 112 -3.31 11.78 5.23
CA ASP A 112 -4.56 12.02 5.97
C ASP A 112 -4.46 11.55 7.44
N ALA A 113 -3.81 10.40 7.68
CA ALA A 113 -3.54 9.92 9.03
C ALA A 113 -2.61 10.88 9.79
N ALA A 114 -1.60 11.44 9.14
CA ALA A 114 -0.67 12.39 9.76
C ALA A 114 -1.39 13.68 10.20
N VAL A 115 -2.40 14.13 9.44
CA VAL A 115 -3.24 15.28 9.85
C VAL A 115 -3.95 14.99 11.18
N PHE A 116 -4.60 13.83 11.30
CA PHE A 116 -5.26 13.46 12.56
C PHE A 116 -4.28 13.24 13.71
N ALA A 117 -3.11 12.65 13.46
CA ALA A 117 -2.07 12.45 14.47
C ALA A 117 -1.55 13.79 15.01
N ARG A 118 -1.39 14.80 14.13
CA ARG A 118 -0.99 16.16 14.51
C ARG A 118 -2.05 16.84 15.37
N GLU A 119 -3.33 16.69 15.04
CA GLU A 119 -4.44 17.23 15.86
C GLU A 119 -4.47 16.62 17.27
N LEU A 120 -3.94 15.42 17.44
CA LEU A 120 -3.81 14.74 18.72
C LEU A 120 -2.47 15.02 19.45
N GLY A 121 -1.58 15.84 18.87
CA GLY A 121 -0.27 16.14 19.44
C GLY A 121 0.72 14.96 19.45
N MET A 122 0.56 13.99 18.53
CA MET A 122 1.38 12.79 18.44
C MET A 122 2.53 12.95 17.45
N GLU A 123 3.48 13.85 17.72
CA GLU A 123 4.55 14.24 16.78
C GLU A 123 5.39 13.05 16.26
N ASP A 124 5.76 12.11 17.13
CA ASP A 124 6.48 10.89 16.70
C ASP A 124 5.68 10.08 15.66
N CYS A 125 4.36 10.02 15.82
CA CYS A 125 3.49 9.32 14.87
C CYS A 125 3.33 10.11 13.56
N VAL A 126 3.35 11.43 13.61
CA VAL A 126 3.36 12.27 12.39
C VAL A 126 4.62 11.97 11.58
N ALA A 127 5.79 11.95 12.22
CA ALA A 127 7.05 11.63 11.55
C ALA A 127 7.02 10.24 10.91
N ASP A 128 6.57 9.22 11.64
CA ASP A 128 6.44 7.85 11.13
C ASP A 128 5.50 7.78 9.90
N LEU A 129 4.34 8.44 9.95
CA LEU A 129 3.35 8.42 8.87
C LEU A 129 3.82 9.16 7.62
N ILE A 130 4.52 10.28 7.78
CA ILE A 130 5.10 11.03 6.66
C ILE A 130 6.24 10.24 6.00
N ASP A 131 7.06 9.54 6.78
CA ASP A 131 8.08 8.65 6.22
C ASP A 131 7.45 7.51 5.41
N MET A 132 6.39 6.89 5.92
CA MET A 132 5.65 5.85 5.18
C MET A 132 5.01 6.40 3.90
N ALA A 133 4.38 7.58 3.95
CA ALA A 133 3.83 8.23 2.75
C ALA A 133 4.90 8.48 1.68
N ARG A 134 6.11 8.90 2.08
CA ARG A 134 7.25 9.07 1.16
C ARG A 134 7.66 7.75 0.51
N VAL A 135 7.76 6.66 1.29
CA VAL A 135 8.10 5.33 0.77
C VAL A 135 7.07 4.85 -0.25
N GLU A 136 5.77 5.07 0.01
CA GLU A 136 4.69 4.76 -0.94
C GLU A 136 4.82 5.56 -2.25
N VAL A 137 5.23 6.83 -2.19
CA VAL A 137 5.52 7.62 -3.39
C VAL A 137 6.70 7.02 -4.17
N GLU A 138 7.75 6.54 -3.50
CA GLU A 138 8.88 5.86 -4.15
C GLU A 138 8.44 4.54 -4.82
N HIS A 139 7.52 3.79 -4.20
CA HIS A 139 6.91 2.61 -4.82
C HIS A 139 6.12 3.00 -6.08
N GLU A 140 5.26 4.02 -5.99
CA GLU A 140 4.48 4.51 -7.12
C GLU A 140 5.39 4.94 -8.29
N GLU A 141 6.44 5.72 -8.01
CA GLU A 141 7.38 6.20 -9.03
C GLU A 141 8.09 5.05 -9.73
N PHE A 142 8.48 4.01 -8.99
CA PHE A 142 9.03 2.79 -9.57
C PHE A 142 8.03 2.14 -10.55
N PHE A 143 6.80 1.88 -10.11
CA PHE A 143 5.80 1.25 -10.97
C PHE A 143 5.45 2.10 -12.19
N ARG A 144 5.32 3.43 -12.02
CA ARG A 144 5.06 4.38 -13.09
C ARG A 144 6.18 4.35 -14.14
N THR A 145 7.43 4.32 -13.69
CA THR A 145 8.62 4.25 -14.56
C THR A 145 8.64 2.95 -15.35
N VAL A 146 8.36 1.82 -14.69
CA VAL A 146 8.33 0.49 -15.33
C VAL A 146 7.25 0.42 -16.43
N VAL A 147 6.07 1.01 -16.22
CA VAL A 147 4.97 0.94 -17.18
C VAL A 147 4.98 2.04 -18.25
N ALA A 148 5.81 3.08 -18.11
CA ALA A 148 5.76 4.31 -18.90
C ALA A 148 5.79 4.08 -20.43
N GLY A 149 6.55 3.08 -20.89
CA GLY A 149 6.69 2.75 -22.31
C GLY A 149 5.67 1.74 -22.85
N HIS A 150 4.74 1.25 -22.02
CA HIS A 150 3.89 0.14 -22.43
C HIS A 150 2.72 0.58 -23.32
N ARG A 151 2.47 -0.17 -24.41
CA ARG A 151 1.44 0.17 -25.42
C ARG A 151 0.02 0.23 -24.87
N LEU A 152 -0.29 -0.51 -23.80
CA LEU A 152 -1.61 -0.50 -23.17
C LEU A 152 -1.80 0.67 -22.20
N LEU A 153 -0.73 1.39 -21.82
CA LEU A 153 -0.82 2.47 -20.84
C LEU A 153 -1.84 3.56 -21.21
N PRO A 154 -1.90 4.08 -22.46
CA PRO A 154 -2.89 5.10 -22.82
C PRO A 154 -4.34 4.64 -22.65
N LEU A 155 -4.62 3.37 -22.98
CA LEU A 155 -5.94 2.78 -22.80
C LEU A 155 -6.28 2.64 -21.32
N MET A 156 -5.34 2.13 -20.53
CA MET A 156 -5.53 1.97 -19.08
C MET A 156 -5.72 3.31 -18.38
N LYS A 157 -4.95 4.35 -18.75
CA LYS A 157 -5.14 5.73 -18.26
C LYS A 157 -6.56 6.21 -18.51
N ARG A 158 -7.12 5.96 -19.69
CA ARG A 158 -8.49 6.36 -20.04
C ARG A 158 -9.57 5.63 -19.24
N VAL A 159 -9.39 4.33 -18.98
CA VAL A 159 -10.39 3.49 -18.30
C VAL A 159 -10.30 3.63 -16.78
N PHE A 160 -9.09 3.70 -16.25
CA PHE A 160 -8.82 3.58 -14.82
C PHE A 160 -8.31 4.87 -14.18
N GLY A 161 -7.76 5.82 -14.95
CA GLY A 161 -7.41 7.15 -14.45
C GLY A 161 -6.15 7.25 -13.60
N TRP A 162 -5.28 6.24 -13.58
CA TRP A 162 -3.96 6.35 -12.94
C TRP A 162 -2.91 6.76 -13.98
N SER A 163 -2.24 7.89 -13.74
CA SER A 163 -1.41 8.63 -14.71
C SER A 163 0.03 8.83 -14.24
#